data_AF-A0A4R7K5F6-F1
#
_entry.id   AF-A0A4R7K5F6-F1
#
_cell.length_a   1.000
_cell.length_b   1.000
_cell.length_c   1.000
_cell.angle_alpha   90.00
_cell.angle_beta   90.00
_cell.angle_gamma   90.00
#
_symmetry.space_group_name_H-M   'P 1'
#
loop_
_entity.id
_entity.type
_entity.pdbx_description
1 polymer ?
#
loop_
_entity_poly.entity_id
_entity_poly.type
_entity_poly.pdbx_seq_one_letter_code
_entity_poly.pdbx_strand_id
1 'polypeptide(L)'
;MNTNNLNSIKAFKYGMLEIGLLLIVIALIFILNPSKFYAVSIVIGFLLFIIGFISIVGCIISLKGIKEPNTAKKIIGIIINFGALALFLSLIFANIYDLYRVLIM
;
A
#
# COMPACT_ATOMS: atom_id res chain seq x y z
N MET A 1 26.88 1.70 12.95
CA MET A 1 25.43 1.94 12.73
C MET A 1 24.73 1.84 14.07
N ASN A 2 24.07 2.90 14.54
CA ASN A 2 23.32 2.87 15.80
C ASN A 2 22.13 1.89 15.64
N THR A 3 22.08 0.85 16.47
CA THR A 3 21.05 -0.21 16.44
C THR A 3 19.66 0.28 16.83
N ASN A 4 19.55 1.51 17.33
CA ASN A 4 18.34 2.12 17.87
C ASN A 4 17.26 2.46 16.81
N ASN A 5 17.51 2.27 15.50
CA ASN A 5 16.60 2.69 14.41
C ASN A 5 16.19 1.54 13.47
N LEU A 6 16.27 0.30 13.97
CA LEU A 6 16.17 -0.88 13.11
C LEU A 6 14.75 -1.06 12.54
N ASN A 7 13.71 -0.74 13.31
CA ASN A 7 12.33 -0.80 12.83
C ASN A 7 12.02 0.37 11.90
N SER A 8 12.52 1.57 12.17
CA SER A 8 12.37 2.73 11.30
C SER A 8 12.94 2.50 9.91
N ILE A 9 14.12 1.85 9.83
CA ILE A 9 14.74 1.49 8.54
C ILE A 9 13.93 0.41 7.83
N LYS A 10 13.44 -0.60 8.55
CA LYS A 10 12.59 -1.65 7.97
C LYS A 10 11.29 -1.06 7.42
N ALA A 11 10.58 -0.28 8.22
CA ALA A 11 9.35 0.41 7.84
C ALA A 11 9.54 1.27 6.57
N PHE A 12 10.65 2.00 6.49
CA PHE A 12 11.01 2.77 5.30
C PHE A 12 11.22 1.87 4.06
N LYS A 13 11.88 0.71 4.21
CA LYS A 13 12.06 -0.24 3.10
C LYS A 13 10.73 -0.81 2.59
N TYR A 14 9.80 -1.11 3.49
CA TYR A 14 8.45 -1.54 3.11
C TYR A 14 7.73 -0.45 2.32
N GLY A 15 7.74 0.80 2.80
CA GLY A 15 7.13 1.91 2.08
C GLY A 15 7.77 2.16 0.70
N MET A 16 9.10 2.04 0.58
CA MET A 16 9.77 2.14 -0.72
C MET A 16 9.36 1.01 -1.70
N LEU A 17 9.16 -0.20 -1.17
CA LEU A 17 8.68 -1.33 -1.97
C LEU A 17 7.22 -1.11 -2.42
N GLU A 18 6.37 -0.56 -1.56
CA GLU A 18 5.00 -0.16 -1.92
C GLU A 18 4.97 0.88 -3.03
N ILE A 19 5.79 1.94 -2.93
CA ILE A 19 5.92 2.93 -3.99
C ILE A 19 6.36 2.27 -5.29
N GLY A 20 7.35 1.38 -5.24
CA GLY A 20 7.81 0.65 -6.42
C GLY A 20 6.70 -0.16 -7.10
N LEU A 21 5.92 -0.90 -6.32
CA LEU A 21 4.78 -1.67 -6.82
C LEU A 21 3.65 -0.76 -7.35
N LEU A 22 3.37 0.36 -6.69
CA LEU A 22 2.39 1.35 -7.16
C LEU A 22 2.80 1.93 -8.52
N LEU A 23 4.07 2.25 -8.71
CA LEU A 23 4.57 2.73 -10.00
C LEU A 23 4.40 1.69 -11.12
N ILE A 24 4.61 0.40 -10.81
CA ILE A 24 4.34 -0.69 -11.75
C ILE A 24 2.86 -0.74 -12.10
N VAL A 25 1.96 -0.63 -11.11
CA VAL A 25 0.51 -0.61 -11.36
C VAL A 25 0.11 0.57 -12.25
N ILE A 26 0.64 1.77 -11.97
CA ILE A 26 0.38 2.97 -12.78
C ILE A 26 0.86 2.76 -14.23
N ALA A 27 2.06 2.19 -14.41
CA ALA A 27 2.59 1.90 -15.74
C ALA A 27 1.72 0.88 -16.50
N LEU A 28 1.25 -0.19 -15.84
CA LEU A 28 0.35 -1.18 -16.43
C LEU A 28 -0.98 -0.56 -16.86
N ILE A 29 -1.57 0.30 -16.03
CA ILE A 29 -2.81 1.02 -16.35
C ILE A 29 -2.61 1.88 -17.59
N PHE A 30 -1.52 2.65 -17.65
CA PHE A 30 -1.26 3.59 -18.73
C PHE A 30 -0.94 2.91 -20.07
N ILE A 31 -0.13 1.85 -20.04
CA ILE A 31 0.34 1.17 -21.26
C ILE A 31 -0.73 0.23 -21.82
N LEU A 32 -1.38 -0.57 -20.97
CA LEU A 32 -2.20 -1.69 -21.42
C LEU A 32 -3.70 -1.39 -21.44
N ASN A 33 -4.13 -0.25 -20.91
CA ASN A 33 -5.53 0.18 -20.82
C ASN A 33 -6.48 -0.97 -20.38
N PRO A 34 -6.55 -1.26 -19.06
CA PRO A 34 -7.20 -2.46 -18.52
C PRO A 34 -8.66 -2.67 -18.94
N SER A 35 -9.36 -1.60 -19.33
CA SER A 35 -10.73 -1.67 -19.85
C SER A 35 -10.88 -2.57 -21.09
N LYS A 36 -9.80 -2.77 -21.86
CA LYS A 36 -9.79 -3.59 -23.07
C LYS A 36 -9.36 -5.03 -22.84
N PHE A 37 -8.67 -5.31 -21.72
CA PHE A 37 -8.07 -6.62 -21.45
C PHE A 37 -8.40 -7.10 -20.03
N TYR A 38 -9.35 -8.04 -19.94
CA TYR A 38 -9.80 -8.59 -18.65
C TYR A 38 -8.66 -9.19 -17.82
N ALA A 39 -7.72 -9.91 -18.45
CA ALA A 39 -6.57 -10.49 -17.76
C ALA A 39 -5.68 -9.42 -17.09
N VAL A 40 -5.48 -8.26 -17.74
CA VAL A 40 -4.69 -7.15 -17.19
C VAL A 40 -5.39 -6.57 -15.96
N SER A 41 -6.72 -6.46 -16.00
CA SER A 41 -7.52 -6.00 -14.86
C SER A 41 -7.37 -6.91 -13.63
N ILE A 42 -7.37 -8.24 -13.83
CA ILE A 42 -7.13 -9.21 -12.74
C ILE A 42 -5.72 -9.02 -12.15
N VAL A 43 -4.70 -8.92 -12.99
CA VAL A 43 -3.31 -8.74 -12.54
C VAL A 43 -3.15 -7.46 -11.73
N ILE A 44 -3.76 -6.36 -12.18
CA ILE A 44 -3.75 -5.08 -11.44
C ILE A 44 -4.44 -5.23 -10.09
N GLY A 45 -5.63 -5.85 -10.05
CA GLY A 45 -6.36 -6.09 -8.80
C GLY A 45 -5.53 -6.93 -7.82
N PHE A 46 -4.87 -7.98 -8.30
CA PHE A 46 -4.00 -8.83 -7.48
C PHE A 46 -2.78 -8.06 -6.95
N LEU A 47 -2.14 -7.22 -7.78
CA LEU A 47 -1.03 -6.36 -7.35
C LEU A 47 -1.47 -5.35 -6.29
N LEU A 48 -2.62 -4.71 -6.46
CA LEU A 48 -3.19 -3.80 -5.47
C LEU A 48 -3.48 -4.51 -4.15
N PHE A 49 -3.94 -5.76 -4.21
CA PHE A 49 -4.15 -6.58 -3.02
C PHE A 49 -2.85 -6.92 -2.29
N ILE A 50 -1.78 -7.26 -3.02
CA ILE A 50 -0.43 -7.45 -2.45
C ILE A 50 0.07 -6.16 -1.80
N ILE A 51 -0.07 -5.01 -2.47
CA ILE A 51 0.31 -3.70 -1.91
C ILE A 51 -0.45 -3.46 -0.60
N GLY A 52 -1.75 -3.76 -0.56
CA GLY A 52 -2.56 -3.70 0.65
C GLY A 52 -2.00 -4.53 1.80
N PHE A 53 -1.66 -5.80 1.56
CA PHE A 53 -1.03 -6.64 2.59
C PHE A 53 0.31 -6.09 3.08
N ILE A 54 1.14 -5.60 2.16
CA ILE A 54 2.45 -5.02 2.48
C ILE A 54 2.26 -3.77 3.35
N SER A 55 1.27 -2.92 3.04
CA SER A 55 0.94 -1.72 3.83
C SER A 55 0.52 -2.01 5.26
N ILE A 56 -0.21 -3.12 5.49
CA ILE A 56 -0.54 -3.57 6.85
C ILE A 56 0.74 -3.94 7.61
N VAL A 57 1.61 -4.74 6.99
CA VAL A 57 2.89 -5.15 7.61
C VAL A 57 3.79 -3.93 7.86
N GLY A 58 3.90 -3.03 6.89
CA GLY A 58 4.65 -1.77 6.98
C GLY A 58 4.13 -0.89 8.12
N CYS A 59 2.81 -0.76 8.27
CA CYS A 59 2.19 -0.04 9.39
C CYS A 59 2.53 -0.66 10.75
N ILE A 60 2.41 -1.99 10.89
CA ILE A 60 2.74 -2.68 12.14
C ILE A 60 4.21 -2.44 12.54
N ILE A 61 5.13 -2.51 11.58
CA ILE A 61 6.56 -2.25 11.83
C ILE A 61 6.78 -0.76 12.18
N SER A 62 6.08 0.14 11.52
CA SER A 62 6.14 1.58 11.79
C SER A 62 5.67 1.90 13.22
N LEU A 63 4.59 1.26 13.67
CA LEU A 63 4.07 1.36 15.04
C LEU A 63 5.07 0.83 16.07
N LYS A 64 5.72 -0.32 15.79
CA LYS A 64 6.78 -0.86 16.66
C LYS A 64 7.98 0.08 16.78
N GLY A 65 8.28 0.85 15.72
CA GLY A 65 9.34 1.85 15.68
C GLY A 65 9.00 3.19 16.35
N ILE A 66 7.80 3.38 16.93
CA ILE A 66 7.40 4.68 17.52
C ILE A 66 8.36 5.16 18.61
N LYS A 67 8.90 4.24 19.41
CA LYS A 67 9.85 4.56 20.50
C LYS A 67 11.26 4.89 20.01
N GLU A 68 11.58 4.65 18.74
CA GLU A 68 12.87 4.99 18.15
C GLU A 68 12.95 6.51 17.88
N PRO A 69 14.15 7.13 17.90
CA PRO A 69 14.29 8.56 17.67
C PRO A 69 13.74 8.98 16.30
N ASN A 70 13.16 10.18 16.26
CA ASN A 70 12.55 10.70 15.04
C ASN A 70 13.62 11.00 13.99
N THR A 71 13.60 10.24 12.90
CA THR A 71 14.45 10.43 11.73
C THR A 71 13.57 10.68 10.51
N ALA A 72 14.09 11.34 9.49
CA ALA A 72 13.35 11.56 8.24
C ALA A 72 12.82 10.25 7.64
N LYS A 73 13.62 9.17 7.70
CA LYS A 73 13.23 7.82 7.22
C LYS A 73 12.01 7.27 7.97
N LYS A 74 11.94 7.49 9.28
CA LYS A 74 10.79 7.08 10.11
C LYS A 74 9.52 7.82 9.68
N ILE A 75 9.60 9.15 9.54
CA ILE A 75 8.46 9.99 9.15
C ILE A 75 7.97 9.58 7.76
N ILE A 76 8.88 9.46 6.79
CA ILE A 76 8.54 9.05 5.42
C ILE A 76 7.93 7.64 5.41
N GLY A 77 8.52 6.68 6.12
CA GLY A 77 8.00 5.32 6.21
C GLY A 77 6.59 5.27 6.81
N ILE A 78 6.33 6.03 7.87
CA ILE A 78 4.99 6.14 8.45
C ILE A 78 4.00 6.71 7.44
N ILE A 79 4.32 7.83 6.80
CA ILE A 79 3.43 8.49 5.84
C ILE A 79 3.06 7.55 4.69
N ILE A 80 4.06 6.87 4.10
CA ILE A 80 3.83 5.98 2.97
C ILE A 80 2.97 4.79 3.39
N ASN A 81 3.38 4.05 4.43
CA ASN A 81 2.68 2.82 4.84
C ASN A 81 1.24 3.12 5.27
N PHE A 82 1.01 4.18 6.06
CA PHE A 82 -0.34 4.56 6.48
C PHE A 82 -1.17 5.13 5.32
N GLY A 83 -0.57 5.91 4.43
CA GLY A 83 -1.24 6.42 3.24
C GLY A 83 -1.68 5.29 2.31
N ALA A 84 -0.80 4.33 2.04
CA ALA A 84 -1.10 3.15 1.24
C ALA A 84 -2.20 2.28 1.89
N LEU A 85 -2.14 2.10 3.21
CA LEU A 85 -3.17 1.36 3.95
C LEU A 85 -4.53 2.07 3.87
N ALA A 86 -4.56 3.41 4.01
CA ALA A 86 -5.79 4.18 3.90
C ALA A 86 -6.40 4.07 2.49
N LEU A 87 -5.59 4.14 1.44
CA LEU A 87 -6.03 3.91 0.06
C LEU A 87 -6.59 2.50 -0.13
N PHE A 88 -5.90 1.48 0.41
CA PHE A 88 -6.34 0.10 0.32
C PHE A 88 -7.68 -0.13 1.03
N LEU A 89 -7.85 0.39 2.24
CA LEU A 89 -9.12 0.33 2.97
C LEU A 89 -10.23 1.06 2.22
N SER A 90 -9.94 2.24 1.64
CA SER A 90 -10.91 3.00 0.84
C SER A 90 -11.39 2.19 -0.36
N LEU A 91 -10.49 1.46 -1.02
CA LEU A 91 -10.83 0.58 -2.13
C LEU A 91 -11.73 -0.59 -1.68
N ILE A 92 -11.44 -1.21 -0.54
CA ILE A 92 -12.31 -2.26 0.02
C ILE A 92 -13.70 -1.71 0.32
N PHE A 93 -13.79 -0.58 1.04
CA PHE A 93 -15.07 0.02 1.40
C PHE A 93 -15.88 0.44 0.16
N ALA A 94 -15.24 1.01 -0.85
CA ALA A 94 -15.90 1.35 -2.11
C ALA A 94 -16.51 0.12 -2.79
N ASN A 95 -15.75 -0.99 -2.87
CA ASN A 95 -16.26 -2.23 -3.47
C ASN A 95 -17.40 -2.86 -2.66
N ILE A 96 -17.31 -2.84 -1.32
CA ILE A 96 -18.41 -3.31 -0.45
C ILE A 96 -19.65 -2.44 -0.63
N TYR A 97 -19.48 -1.12 -0.71
CA TYR A 97 -20.59 -0.18 -0.92
C TYR A 97 -21.27 -0.40 -2.27
N ASP A 98 -20.49 -0.56 -3.35
CA ASP A 98 -21.02 -0.86 -4.68
C ASP A 98 -21.78 -2.19 -4.69
N LEU A 99 -21.24 -3.24 -4.05
CA LEU A 99 -21.92 -4.52 -3.93
C LEU A 99 -23.24 -4.41 -3.15
N TYR A 100 -23.24 -3.68 -2.03
CA TYR A 100 -24.44 -3.42 -1.24
C TYR A 100 -25.51 -2.71 -2.08
N ARG A 101 -25.11 -1.68 -2.85
CA ARG A 101 -26.00 -0.94 -3.74
C ARG A 101 -26.63 -1.83 -4.82
N VAL A 102 -25.87 -2.74 -5.41
CA VAL A 102 -26.38 -3.65 -6.46
C VAL A 102 -27.31 -4.73 -5.90
N LEU A 103 -27.09 -5.18 -4.65
CA LEU A 103 -27.85 -6.29 -4.06
C LEU A 103 -29.16 -5.85 -3.39
N ILE A 104 -29.20 -4.65 -2.80
CA ILE A 104 -30.31 -4.20 -1.93
C ILE A 104 -31.12 -3.06 -2.53
N MET A 105 -30.52 -2.24 -3.40
CA MET A 105 -31.19 -1.13 -4.09
C MET A 105 -31.59 -1.53 -5.50
#